data_AF-A0A6M8B2F7-F1
#
_entry.id   AF-A0A6M8B2F7-F1
#
_cell.length_a   1.000
_cell.length_b   1.000
_cell.length_c   1.000
_cell.angle_alpha   90.00
_cell.angle_beta   90.00
_cell.angle_gamma   90.00
#
_symmetry.space_group_name_H-M   'P 1'
#
loop_
_entity.id
_entity.type
_entity.pdbx_description
1 polymer ?
#
loop_
_entity_poly.entity_id
_entity_poly.type
_entity_poly.pdbx_seq_one_letter_code
_entity_poly.pdbx_strand_id
1 'polypeptide(L)'
;MPPSSPGSRRDQPSGAGQRPSASARARSRARRRRLLSPLTVLILSFLITVLVAVFALSLEGRLVVLGTGTTPTPEAAGPAPVVPDMTGYTPSRIIDDEVFYDSQAMSEEEIAAFIARVNKGCVPGHDGTPCLADAVFQTQTREVSNVCPGGYIAAEGQSAARIISGVASACGINPRVLLVLIQKEQGLLTASGSRLTARDYEAATGYACPDGGQCDPAFAGFFAQLYGAAAQFQRYRLDPGGYSFVAGTPTTIAYSPDASCGSGEVTAANQATAGLYDYTPYLANDAAASGGDDCTTWGNWNFYGYYRTFFGSPLITG
;
A
#
# COMPACT_ATOMS: atom_id res chain seq x y z
N MET A 1 14.41 30.10 53.63
CA MET A 1 14.24 29.82 55.08
C MET A 1 12.75 29.67 55.36
N PRO A 2 12.31 28.53 55.95
CA PRO A 2 10.93 28.25 56.37
C PRO A 2 10.70 28.87 57.77
N PRO A 3 9.49 28.82 58.39
CA PRO A 3 9.00 27.64 59.17
C PRO A 3 7.44 27.56 59.19
N SER A 4 6.69 26.72 59.92
CA SER A 4 6.78 25.40 60.58
C SER A 4 5.39 25.10 61.19
N SER A 5 5.05 23.82 61.36
CA SER A 5 3.88 23.31 62.09
C SER A 5 3.89 23.59 63.62
N PRO A 6 2.76 23.31 64.29
CA PRO A 6 2.72 22.41 65.47
C PRO A 6 1.49 21.45 65.38
N GLY A 7 1.29 20.34 66.12
CA GLY A 7 1.92 19.67 67.25
C GLY A 7 0.84 18.92 68.10
N SER A 8 1.23 17.82 68.77
CA SER A 8 0.53 17.05 69.86
C SER A 8 -0.39 15.87 69.44
N ARG A 9 -0.09 14.58 69.65
CA ARG A 9 0.21 13.69 70.84
C ARG A 9 -0.99 13.28 71.72
N ARG A 10 -1.13 11.94 71.88
CA ARG A 10 -1.46 11.07 73.06
C ARG A 10 -1.87 9.69 72.50
N ASP A 11 -1.73 8.51 73.10
CA ASP A 11 -0.83 7.90 74.09
C ASP A 11 -1.05 6.36 73.97
N GLN A 12 -0.03 5.60 74.36
CA GLN A 12 0.20 4.13 74.37
C GLN A 12 -0.60 3.38 75.48
N PRO A 13 -0.30 2.10 75.89
CA PRO A 13 0.22 0.87 75.23
C PRO A 13 -0.52 -0.43 75.71
N SER A 14 -0.10 -1.61 75.20
CA SER A 14 0.22 -2.79 76.04
C SER A 14 0.92 -3.87 75.20
N GLY A 15 2.05 -4.36 75.71
CA GLY A 15 2.88 -5.38 75.07
C GLY A 15 3.05 -6.62 75.95
N ALA A 16 3.48 -7.71 75.31
CA ALA A 16 4.27 -8.85 75.80
C ALA A 16 4.33 -9.83 74.60
N GLY A 17 5.45 -10.24 74.02
CA GLY A 17 6.79 -10.47 74.57
C GLY A 17 6.98 -11.97 74.79
N GLN A 18 7.56 -12.69 73.81
CA GLN A 18 8.57 -13.75 73.99
C GLN A 18 8.95 -14.46 72.67
N ARG A 19 10.26 -14.50 72.41
CA ARG A 19 11.03 -15.31 71.44
C ARG A 19 11.77 -16.40 72.26
N PRO A 20 12.66 -17.26 71.69
CA PRO A 20 12.64 -18.05 70.44
C PRO A 20 13.08 -19.52 70.73
N SER A 21 13.18 -20.39 69.71
CA SER A 21 14.31 -21.34 69.54
C SER A 21 14.09 -22.29 68.35
N ALA A 22 15.21 -22.75 67.80
CA ALA A 22 15.35 -23.50 66.55
C ALA A 22 15.95 -24.91 66.77
N SER A 23 15.95 -25.69 65.68
CA SER A 23 16.60 -27.01 65.46
C SER A 23 15.76 -28.24 65.89
N ALA A 24 15.79 -29.41 65.25
CA ALA A 24 16.67 -29.97 64.22
C ALA A 24 16.01 -31.14 63.45
N ARG A 25 16.50 -31.33 62.22
CA ARG A 25 16.60 -32.53 61.36
C ARG A 25 16.01 -33.88 61.83
N ALA A 26 15.30 -34.54 60.90
CA ALA A 26 15.32 -36.00 60.71
C ALA A 26 15.39 -36.35 59.21
N ARG A 27 16.28 -37.31 58.87
CA ARG A 27 16.59 -37.82 57.52
C ARG A 27 15.82 -39.11 57.21
N SER A 28 15.67 -39.39 55.91
CA SER A 28 15.58 -40.71 55.21
C SER A 28 14.38 -40.73 54.24
N ARG A 29 14.41 -41.25 53.00
CA ARG A 29 15.30 -42.17 52.27
C ARG A 29 15.21 -41.82 50.76
N ALA A 30 16.34 -41.78 50.07
CA ALA A 30 16.43 -41.46 48.65
C ALA A 30 15.89 -42.60 47.76
N ARG A 31 14.87 -42.30 46.94
CA ARG A 31 14.44 -43.15 45.81
C ARG A 31 15.11 -42.60 44.56
N ARG A 32 16.18 -43.26 44.07
CA ARG A 32 16.84 -42.93 42.79
C ARG A 32 15.83 -43.11 41.65
N ARG A 33 15.19 -42.03 41.21
CA ARG A 33 14.54 -41.98 39.90
C ARG A 33 15.65 -41.85 38.87
N ARG A 34 15.78 -42.82 37.96
CA ARG A 34 16.65 -42.69 36.79
C ARG A 34 16.07 -41.56 35.93
N LEU A 35 16.68 -40.39 35.99
CA LEU A 35 16.37 -39.28 35.08
C LEU A 35 16.96 -39.64 33.71
N LEU A 36 16.09 -39.71 32.70
CA LEU A 36 16.51 -39.80 31.29
C LEU A 36 17.36 -38.57 30.96
N SER A 37 18.43 -38.74 30.19
CA SER A 37 19.32 -37.63 29.86
C SER A 37 18.54 -36.57 29.05
N PRO A 38 18.90 -35.29 29.13
CA PRO A 38 18.21 -34.23 28.38
C PRO A 38 18.24 -34.49 26.86
N LEU A 39 19.26 -35.21 26.38
CA LEU A 39 19.36 -35.66 25.00
C LEU A 39 18.32 -36.74 24.63
N THR A 40 17.96 -37.63 25.56
CA THR A 40 16.91 -38.64 25.33
C THR A 40 15.51 -38.02 25.29
N VAL A 41 15.27 -36.97 26.08
CA VAL A 41 14.02 -36.21 26.06
C VAL A 41 13.87 -35.42 24.76
N LEU A 42 14.94 -34.80 24.25
CA LEU A 42 14.94 -34.07 22.98
C LEU A 42 14.72 -34.98 21.76
N ILE A 43 15.33 -36.18 21.74
CA ILE A 43 15.12 -37.14 20.65
C ILE A 43 13.69 -37.68 20.64
N LEU A 44 13.12 -38.02 21.81
CA LEU A 44 11.71 -38.46 21.88
C LEU A 44 10.73 -37.35 21.48
N SER A 45 10.99 -36.10 21.85
CA SER A 45 10.11 -34.99 21.49
C SER A 45 10.18 -34.63 20.01
N PHE A 46 11.36 -34.73 19.38
CA PHE A 46 11.52 -34.59 17.92
C PHE A 46 10.84 -35.73 17.14
N LEU A 47 10.92 -36.98 17.62
CA LEU A 47 10.24 -38.11 16.99
C LEU A 47 8.71 -38.00 17.09
N ILE A 48 8.19 -37.50 18.21
CA ILE A 48 6.74 -37.29 18.39
C ILE A 48 6.23 -36.14 17.49
N THR A 49 6.96 -35.03 17.34
CA THR A 49 6.54 -33.93 16.46
C THR A 49 6.59 -34.31 14.98
N VAL A 50 7.59 -35.08 14.54
CA VAL A 50 7.64 -35.61 13.17
C VAL A 50 6.50 -36.60 12.92
N LEU A 51 6.17 -37.47 13.88
CA LEU A 51 5.07 -38.43 13.73
C LEU A 51 3.68 -37.74 13.69
N VAL A 52 3.48 -36.66 14.46
CA VAL A 52 2.25 -35.84 14.42
C VAL A 52 2.14 -35.05 13.12
N ALA A 53 3.24 -34.53 12.58
CA ALA A 53 3.25 -33.84 11.28
C ALA A 53 2.94 -34.78 10.11
N VAL A 54 3.46 -36.01 10.13
CA VAL A 54 3.18 -37.04 9.09
C VAL A 54 1.74 -37.56 9.18
N PHE A 55 1.15 -37.65 10.37
CA PHE A 55 -0.25 -38.04 10.56
C PHE A 55 -1.24 -36.92 10.16
N ALA A 56 -0.87 -35.65 10.38
CA ALA A 56 -1.66 -34.48 9.95
C ALA A 56 -1.67 -34.31 8.41
N LEU A 57 -0.62 -34.75 7.71
CA LEU A 57 -0.55 -34.73 6.24
C LEU A 57 -1.22 -35.94 5.55
N SER A 58 -1.73 -36.92 6.32
CA SER A 58 -2.31 -38.16 5.76
C SER A 58 -3.83 -38.29 5.92
N LEU A 59 -4.53 -37.23 6.36
CA LEU A 59 -5.99 -37.24 6.55
C LEU A 59 -6.78 -36.23 5.70
N GLU A 60 -6.15 -35.53 4.76
CA GLU A 60 -6.84 -34.73 3.72
C GLU A 60 -7.11 -35.54 2.44
N GLY A 61 -7.36 -36.84 2.62
CA GLY A 61 -7.77 -37.78 1.56
C GLY A 61 -9.26 -37.66 1.23
N ARG A 62 -9.60 -36.69 0.37
CA ARG A 62 -10.66 -36.69 -0.66
C ARG A 62 -12.02 -37.32 -0.28
N LEU A 63 -12.93 -36.51 0.25
CA LEU A 63 -14.37 -36.73 0.07
C LEU A 63 -14.78 -36.17 -1.29
N VAL A 64 -15.05 -37.04 -2.28
CA VAL A 64 -15.70 -36.67 -3.54
C VAL A 64 -17.19 -36.50 -3.25
N VAL A 65 -17.62 -35.27 -2.99
CA VAL A 65 -19.04 -34.92 -3.05
C VAL A 65 -19.40 -34.84 -4.54
N LEU A 66 -20.25 -35.76 -5.00
CA LEU A 66 -20.93 -35.66 -6.28
C LEU A 66 -21.93 -34.50 -6.19
N GLY A 67 -21.43 -33.28 -6.38
CA GLY A 67 -22.23 -32.08 -6.49
C GLY A 67 -23.10 -32.14 -7.75
N THR A 68 -24.41 -32.09 -7.54
CA THR A 68 -25.41 -31.81 -8.57
C THR A 68 -24.98 -30.58 -9.37
N GLY A 69 -24.90 -30.71 -10.69
CA GLY A 69 -24.47 -29.65 -11.59
C GLY A 69 -25.37 -28.41 -11.51
N THR A 70 -25.02 -27.48 -10.63
CA THR A 70 -25.25 -26.07 -10.87
C THR A 70 -24.13 -25.59 -11.76
N THR A 71 -24.41 -25.45 -13.07
CA THR A 71 -23.62 -24.56 -13.93
C THR A 71 -23.40 -23.26 -13.15
N PRO A 72 -22.15 -22.84 -12.88
CA PRO A 72 -21.93 -21.53 -12.31
C PRO A 72 -22.57 -20.53 -13.27
N THR A 73 -23.63 -19.87 -12.80
CA THR A 73 -24.11 -18.64 -13.42
C THR A 73 -22.87 -17.77 -13.62
N PRO A 74 -22.60 -17.24 -14.82
CA PRO A 74 -21.49 -16.32 -15.00
C PRO A 74 -21.70 -15.20 -13.99
N GLU A 75 -20.83 -15.14 -12.98
CA GLU A 75 -20.71 -13.95 -12.14
C GLU A 75 -20.58 -12.80 -13.12
N ALA A 76 -21.46 -11.80 -13.01
CA ALA A 76 -21.49 -10.67 -13.93
C ALA A 76 -20.05 -10.18 -14.11
N ALA A 77 -19.50 -10.39 -15.30
CA ALA A 77 -18.10 -10.11 -15.56
C ALA A 77 -17.93 -8.62 -15.31
N GLY A 78 -17.20 -8.28 -14.24
CA GLY A 78 -16.85 -6.91 -13.91
C GLY A 78 -16.04 -6.26 -15.04
N PRO A 79 -15.45 -5.09 -14.80
CA PRO A 79 -14.59 -4.43 -15.74
C PRO A 79 -13.58 -5.39 -16.38
N ALA A 80 -13.38 -5.26 -17.70
CA ALA A 80 -12.44 -6.11 -18.42
C ALA A 80 -11.01 -5.93 -17.84
N PRO A 81 -10.24 -7.02 -17.64
CA PRO A 81 -8.86 -6.91 -17.22
C PRO A 81 -8.04 -6.05 -18.19
N VAL A 82 -7.15 -5.23 -17.65
CA VAL A 82 -6.27 -4.38 -18.44
C VAL A 82 -4.91 -5.06 -18.56
N VAL A 83 -4.49 -5.34 -19.78
CA VAL A 83 -3.15 -5.87 -20.07
C VAL A 83 -2.22 -4.69 -20.39
N PRO A 84 -1.15 -4.46 -19.61
CA PRO A 84 -0.21 -3.36 -19.87
C PRO A 84 0.57 -3.55 -21.18
N ASP A 85 0.67 -2.50 -22.00
CA ASP A 85 1.50 -2.46 -23.22
C ASP A 85 2.90 -1.93 -22.89
N MET A 86 3.90 -2.80 -22.93
CA MET A 86 5.29 -2.44 -22.61
C MET A 86 6.13 -2.06 -23.83
N THR A 87 5.52 -1.95 -25.02
CA THR A 87 6.23 -1.57 -26.24
C THR A 87 6.96 -0.24 -26.00
N GLY A 88 8.25 -0.15 -26.31
CA GLY A 88 9.03 1.09 -26.17
C GLY A 88 9.30 1.53 -24.73
N TYR A 89 9.07 0.66 -23.72
CA TYR A 89 9.46 0.93 -22.34
C TYR A 89 10.97 1.08 -22.22
N THR A 90 11.40 2.11 -21.49
CA THR A 90 12.77 2.24 -21.02
C THR A 90 12.76 2.74 -19.58
N PRO A 91 13.56 2.16 -18.67
CA PRO A 91 13.60 2.63 -17.28
C PRO A 91 14.12 4.07 -17.16
N SER A 92 15.02 4.49 -18.05
CA SER A 92 15.55 5.85 -18.05
C SER A 92 14.57 6.90 -18.55
N ARG A 93 13.51 6.55 -19.30
CA ARG A 93 12.53 7.50 -19.84
C ARG A 93 11.15 6.86 -19.89
N ILE A 94 10.39 7.02 -18.80
CA ILE A 94 9.05 6.43 -18.63
C ILE A 94 7.99 7.29 -19.32
N ILE A 95 8.08 8.61 -19.17
CA ILE A 95 7.13 9.59 -19.69
C ILE A 95 7.83 10.93 -19.85
N ASP A 96 7.45 11.70 -20.87
CA ASP A 96 8.00 13.03 -21.09
C ASP A 96 7.37 14.09 -20.18
N ASP A 97 8.17 15.11 -19.82
CA ASP A 97 7.72 16.20 -18.96
C ASP A 97 6.52 16.94 -19.57
N GLU A 98 6.55 17.17 -20.88
CA GLU A 98 5.47 17.80 -21.65
C GLU A 98 4.18 16.99 -21.56
N VAL A 99 4.27 15.66 -21.47
CA VAL A 99 3.10 14.79 -21.32
C VAL A 99 2.66 14.76 -19.85
N PHE A 100 3.59 14.63 -18.91
CA PHE A 100 3.26 14.48 -17.48
C PHE A 100 2.60 15.72 -16.88
N TYR A 101 3.04 16.91 -17.30
CA TYR A 101 2.59 18.19 -16.77
C TYR A 101 1.55 18.91 -17.67
N ASP A 102 1.01 18.24 -18.70
CA ASP A 102 -0.09 18.76 -19.51
C ASP A 102 -1.45 18.60 -18.80
N SER A 103 -1.81 19.58 -17.97
CA SER A 103 -3.09 19.60 -17.25
C SER A 103 -4.32 19.72 -18.15
N GLN A 104 -4.16 20.04 -19.44
CA GLN A 104 -5.25 20.21 -20.40
C GLN A 104 -5.47 18.97 -21.28
N ALA A 105 -4.73 17.89 -21.03
CA ALA A 105 -4.78 16.68 -21.85
C ALA A 105 -6.15 15.96 -21.88
N MET A 106 -7.02 16.23 -20.89
CA MET A 106 -8.42 15.76 -20.87
C MET A 106 -9.31 16.77 -20.15
N SER A 107 -10.48 17.02 -20.73
CA SER A 107 -11.62 17.68 -20.09
C SER A 107 -12.29 16.78 -19.04
N GLU A 108 -13.12 17.38 -18.17
CA GLU A 108 -13.92 16.64 -17.19
C GLU A 108 -14.84 15.61 -17.87
N GLU A 109 -15.45 15.98 -19.00
CA GLU A 109 -16.33 15.11 -19.78
C GLU A 109 -15.58 13.92 -20.38
N GLU A 110 -14.37 14.14 -20.90
CA GLU A 110 -13.52 13.06 -21.42
C GLU A 110 -13.08 12.11 -20.30
N ILE A 111 -12.79 12.63 -19.11
CA ILE A 111 -12.45 11.82 -17.93
C ILE A 111 -13.66 10.97 -17.51
N ALA A 112 -14.85 11.55 -17.44
CA ALA A 112 -16.08 10.83 -17.11
C ALA A 112 -16.37 9.72 -18.13
N ALA A 113 -16.26 10.02 -19.42
CA ALA A 113 -16.44 9.05 -20.50
C ALA A 113 -15.38 7.93 -20.46
N PHE A 114 -14.13 8.26 -20.14
CA PHE A 114 -13.07 7.28 -19.95
C PHE A 114 -13.37 6.33 -18.79
N ILE A 115 -13.70 6.88 -17.61
CA ILE A 115 -14.03 6.08 -16.42
C ILE A 115 -15.23 5.18 -16.71
N ALA A 116 -16.32 5.72 -17.28
CA ALA A 116 -17.51 4.93 -17.61
C ALA A 116 -17.21 3.79 -18.59
N ARG A 117 -16.29 4.00 -19.53
CA ARG A 117 -15.88 2.96 -20.49
C ARG A 117 -15.07 1.86 -19.81
N VAL A 118 -14.04 2.21 -19.03
CA VAL A 118 -13.17 1.22 -18.37
C VAL A 118 -13.93 0.48 -17.28
N ASN A 119 -14.75 1.20 -16.51
CA ASN A 119 -15.52 0.66 -15.39
C ASN A 119 -16.85 -0.01 -15.83
N LYS A 120 -17.08 -0.17 -17.13
CA LYS A 120 -18.29 -0.80 -17.68
C LYS A 120 -18.48 -2.20 -17.10
N GLY A 121 -19.67 -2.45 -16.55
CA GLY A 121 -20.01 -3.72 -15.92
C GLY A 121 -19.61 -3.81 -14.44
N CYS A 122 -19.10 -2.74 -13.85
CA CYS A 122 -18.84 -2.68 -12.41
C CYS A 122 -20.11 -2.96 -11.59
N VAL A 123 -19.91 -3.71 -10.52
CA VAL A 123 -20.88 -3.99 -9.47
C VAL A 123 -20.35 -3.39 -8.16
N PRO A 124 -21.19 -2.71 -7.35
CA PRO A 124 -20.78 -2.18 -6.06
C PRO A 124 -20.12 -3.24 -5.16
N GLY A 125 -19.26 -2.77 -4.26
CA GLY A 125 -18.63 -3.58 -3.23
C GLY A 125 -19.65 -4.25 -2.30
N HIS A 126 -19.26 -5.36 -1.67
CA HIS A 126 -20.13 -6.04 -0.69
C HIS A 126 -20.49 -5.16 0.52
N ASP A 127 -19.65 -4.17 0.82
CA ASP A 127 -19.86 -3.15 1.86
C ASP A 127 -20.71 -1.96 1.38
N GLY A 128 -21.22 -2.00 0.15
CA GLY A 128 -21.99 -0.91 -0.47
C GLY A 128 -21.13 0.15 -1.15
N THR A 129 -19.81 -0.05 -1.24
CA THR A 129 -18.91 0.88 -1.93
C THR A 129 -19.33 1.06 -3.39
N PRO A 130 -19.65 2.28 -3.84
CA PRO A 130 -20.10 2.52 -5.22
C PRO A 130 -18.97 2.35 -6.22
N CYS A 131 -19.32 1.96 -7.44
CA CYS A 131 -18.42 1.93 -8.59
C CYS A 131 -17.83 3.33 -8.88
N LEU A 132 -16.59 3.40 -9.39
CA LEU A 132 -15.88 4.66 -9.59
C LEU A 132 -16.66 5.65 -10.48
N ALA A 133 -17.40 5.13 -11.48
CA ALA A 133 -18.24 5.94 -12.36
C ALA A 133 -19.42 6.62 -11.64
N ASP A 134 -19.91 6.02 -10.55
CA ASP A 134 -21.08 6.46 -9.80
C ASP A 134 -20.71 7.06 -8.42
N ALA A 135 -19.47 6.87 -7.98
CA ALA A 135 -18.98 7.31 -6.70
C ALA A 135 -18.94 8.84 -6.62
N VAL A 136 -19.38 9.36 -5.48
CA VAL A 136 -19.33 10.78 -5.15
C VAL A 136 -18.58 11.00 -3.85
N PHE A 137 -17.86 12.11 -3.76
CA PHE A 137 -16.97 12.38 -2.66
C PHE A 137 -17.16 13.78 -2.11
N GLN A 138 -16.82 13.92 -0.83
CA GLN A 138 -16.67 15.19 -0.15
C GLN A 138 -15.25 15.71 -0.39
N THR A 139 -15.11 16.99 -0.73
CA THR A 139 -13.80 17.62 -0.96
C THR A 139 -13.55 18.75 0.03
N GLN A 140 -12.30 19.19 0.12
CA GLN A 140 -11.91 20.30 0.98
C GLN A 140 -11.31 21.43 0.18
N THR A 141 -11.51 22.66 0.64
CA THR A 141 -10.89 23.83 0.05
C THR A 141 -9.39 23.74 0.30
N ARG A 142 -8.61 23.94 -0.75
CA ARG A 142 -7.16 24.03 -0.71
C ARG A 142 -6.76 25.40 -1.21
N GLU A 143 -6.09 26.16 -0.35
CA GLU A 143 -5.54 27.45 -0.73
C GLU A 143 -4.48 27.30 -1.82
N VAL A 144 -4.31 28.38 -2.59
CA VAL A 144 -3.25 28.46 -3.59
C VAL A 144 -1.88 28.25 -2.93
N SER A 145 -1.02 27.51 -3.60
CA SER A 145 0.34 27.20 -3.13
C SER A 145 1.31 27.13 -4.30
N ASN A 146 2.61 27.05 -4.03
CA ASN A 146 3.61 26.88 -5.08
C ASN A 146 3.44 25.56 -5.85
N VAL A 147 3.05 24.48 -5.17
CA VAL A 147 2.84 23.15 -5.76
C VAL A 147 1.48 23.00 -6.42
N CYS A 148 0.47 23.75 -5.98
CA CYS A 148 -0.84 23.79 -6.60
C CYS A 148 -1.35 25.24 -6.67
N PRO A 149 -0.93 26.01 -7.69
CA PRO A 149 -1.22 27.43 -7.78
C PRO A 149 -2.67 27.74 -8.12
N GLY A 150 -3.43 26.78 -8.68
CA GLY A 150 -4.85 26.96 -8.96
C GLY A 150 -5.75 26.87 -7.72
N GLY A 151 -5.24 26.32 -6.61
CA GLY A 151 -6.06 25.97 -5.44
C GLY A 151 -7.18 24.98 -5.78
N TYR A 152 -8.06 24.70 -4.81
CA TYR A 152 -9.25 23.89 -5.02
C TYR A 152 -10.39 24.40 -4.15
N ILE A 153 -11.60 24.51 -4.69
CA ILE A 153 -12.78 24.93 -3.93
C ILE A 153 -13.61 23.70 -3.56
N ALA A 154 -13.89 23.55 -2.26
CA ALA A 154 -14.72 22.45 -1.77
C ALA A 154 -16.11 22.46 -2.41
N ALA A 155 -16.59 21.25 -2.68
CA ALA A 155 -18.00 20.97 -2.89
C ALA A 155 -18.33 19.57 -2.39
N GLU A 156 -19.62 19.39 -2.08
CA GLU A 156 -20.17 18.09 -1.72
C GLU A 156 -20.58 17.32 -2.98
N GLY A 157 -20.55 15.99 -2.90
CA GLY A 157 -21.12 15.12 -3.94
C GLY A 157 -20.39 15.19 -5.29
N GLN A 158 -19.10 15.49 -5.31
CA GLN A 158 -18.34 15.57 -6.56
C GLN A 158 -18.02 14.18 -7.09
N SER A 159 -18.19 13.99 -8.40
CA SER A 159 -17.80 12.76 -9.09
C SER A 159 -16.28 12.58 -9.11
N ALA A 160 -15.82 11.36 -9.35
CA ALA A 160 -14.40 11.08 -9.56
C ALA A 160 -13.80 11.94 -10.70
N ALA A 161 -14.54 12.09 -11.81
CA ALA A 161 -14.10 12.88 -12.96
C ALA A 161 -13.90 14.36 -12.61
N ARG A 162 -14.84 14.94 -11.84
CA ARG A 162 -14.74 16.32 -11.37
C ARG A 162 -13.51 16.54 -10.51
N ILE A 163 -13.24 15.62 -9.59
CA ILE A 163 -12.08 15.69 -8.70
C ILE A 163 -10.78 15.58 -9.49
N ILE A 164 -10.67 14.61 -10.40
CA ILE A 164 -9.46 14.41 -11.21
C ILE A 164 -9.19 15.65 -12.07
N SER A 165 -10.19 16.20 -12.76
CA SER A 165 -10.03 17.41 -13.57
C SER A 165 -9.66 18.63 -12.72
N GLY A 166 -10.30 18.80 -11.56
CA GLY A 166 -10.03 19.91 -10.65
C GLY A 166 -8.63 19.83 -10.04
N VAL A 167 -8.18 18.65 -9.61
CA VAL A 167 -6.82 18.44 -9.08
C VAL A 167 -5.76 18.62 -10.18
N ALA A 168 -6.00 18.08 -11.37
CA ALA A 168 -5.13 18.28 -12.54
C ALA A 168 -4.93 19.78 -12.84
N SER A 169 -6.02 20.55 -12.85
CA SER A 169 -5.98 22.00 -13.07
C SER A 169 -5.31 22.74 -11.91
N ALA A 170 -5.62 22.37 -10.66
CA ALA A 170 -5.07 22.97 -9.46
C ALA A 170 -3.54 22.87 -9.40
N CYS A 171 -3.02 21.69 -9.73
CA CYS A 171 -1.62 21.33 -9.54
C CYS A 171 -0.81 21.24 -10.84
N GLY A 172 -1.40 21.48 -12.01
CA GLY A 172 -0.65 21.43 -13.27
C GLY A 172 -0.13 20.02 -13.61
N ILE A 173 -0.95 18.99 -13.39
CA ILE A 173 -0.62 17.58 -13.66
C ILE A 173 -1.60 17.04 -14.71
N ASN A 174 -1.12 16.20 -15.61
CA ASN A 174 -1.97 15.58 -16.62
C ASN A 174 -3.04 14.65 -15.99
N PRO A 175 -4.35 14.83 -16.28
CA PRO A 175 -5.41 13.96 -15.78
C PRO A 175 -5.19 12.47 -16.07
N ARG A 176 -4.55 12.14 -17.20
CA ARG A 176 -4.19 10.76 -17.60
C ARG A 176 -3.19 10.14 -16.62
N VAL A 177 -2.26 10.92 -16.10
CA VAL A 177 -1.31 10.47 -15.07
C VAL A 177 -2.05 10.11 -13.78
N LEU A 178 -3.01 10.94 -13.36
CA LEU A 178 -3.80 10.68 -12.16
C LEU A 178 -4.68 9.42 -12.31
N LEU A 179 -5.28 9.22 -13.49
CA LEU A 179 -6.04 8.01 -13.82
C LEU A 179 -5.17 6.74 -13.79
N VAL A 180 -3.96 6.81 -14.34
CA VAL A 180 -3.01 5.69 -14.29
C VAL A 180 -2.54 5.42 -12.86
N LEU A 181 -2.34 6.46 -12.06
CA LEU A 181 -1.91 6.32 -10.67
C LEU A 181 -2.96 5.57 -9.85
N ILE A 182 -4.24 5.94 -9.92
CA ILE A 182 -5.29 5.22 -9.17
C ILE A 182 -5.47 3.76 -9.63
N GLN A 183 -5.16 3.47 -10.90
CA GLN A 183 -5.15 2.10 -11.40
C GLN A 183 -3.94 1.32 -10.90
N LYS A 184 -2.75 1.92 -10.93
CA LYS A 184 -1.51 1.29 -10.47
C LYS A 184 -1.57 0.95 -8.98
N GLU A 185 -2.10 1.86 -8.17
CA GLU A 185 -2.03 1.76 -6.71
C GLU A 185 -3.16 0.91 -6.12
N GLN A 186 -4.39 1.04 -6.64
CA GLN A 186 -5.57 0.38 -6.07
C GLN A 186 -6.41 -0.37 -7.12
N GLY A 187 -6.00 -0.41 -8.39
CA GLY A 187 -6.80 -1.04 -9.46
C GLY A 187 -8.17 -0.39 -9.70
N LEU A 188 -8.36 0.86 -9.23
CA LEU A 188 -9.67 1.50 -9.06
C LEU A 188 -10.48 1.65 -10.34
N LEU A 189 -9.86 1.80 -11.52
CA LEU A 189 -10.61 1.90 -12.78
C LEU A 189 -11.35 0.59 -13.09
N THR A 190 -10.81 -0.53 -12.61
CA THR A 190 -11.31 -1.89 -12.85
C THR A 190 -11.89 -2.57 -11.62
N ALA A 191 -11.80 -1.95 -10.44
CA ALA A 191 -12.30 -2.50 -9.19
C ALA A 191 -13.82 -2.70 -9.25
N SER A 192 -14.29 -3.85 -8.75
CA SER A 192 -15.70 -4.25 -8.76
C SER A 192 -15.94 -5.39 -7.76
N GLY A 193 -17.17 -5.47 -7.22
CA GLY A 193 -17.62 -6.56 -6.36
C GLY A 193 -16.71 -6.76 -5.15
N SER A 194 -16.26 -8.00 -4.92
CA SER A 194 -15.39 -8.34 -3.78
C SER A 194 -14.02 -7.65 -3.78
N ARG A 195 -13.59 -7.08 -4.91
CA ARG A 195 -12.33 -6.33 -5.06
C ARG A 195 -12.51 -4.81 -4.94
N LEU A 196 -13.71 -4.34 -4.60
CA LEU A 196 -14.00 -2.93 -4.39
C LEU A 196 -14.50 -2.72 -2.96
N THR A 197 -13.78 -1.90 -2.22
CA THR A 197 -14.00 -1.58 -0.81
C THR A 197 -13.75 -0.10 -0.56
N ALA A 198 -14.28 0.42 0.55
CA ALA A 198 -14.04 1.81 0.92
C ALA A 198 -12.55 2.16 1.07
N ARG A 199 -11.72 1.16 1.41
CA ARG A 199 -10.26 1.31 1.56
C ARG A 199 -9.59 1.70 0.25
N ASP A 200 -10.09 1.20 -0.89
CA ASP A 200 -9.51 1.47 -2.20
C ASP A 200 -9.62 2.97 -2.51
N TYR A 201 -10.71 3.64 -2.11
CA TYR A 201 -10.83 5.09 -2.21
C TYR A 201 -10.03 5.84 -1.13
N GLU A 202 -9.93 5.29 0.08
CA GLU A 202 -9.15 5.87 1.17
C GLU A 202 -7.66 6.00 0.79
N ALA A 203 -7.12 4.99 0.11
CA ALA A 203 -5.71 4.86 -0.27
C ALA A 203 -5.50 4.98 -1.78
N ALA A 204 -6.39 5.69 -2.50
CA ALA A 204 -6.50 5.72 -3.96
C ALA A 204 -5.18 5.89 -4.72
N THR A 205 -4.18 6.59 -4.16
CA THR A 205 -2.86 6.77 -4.79
C THR A 205 -1.71 6.25 -3.93
N GLY A 206 -1.97 5.64 -2.77
CA GLY A 206 -0.95 5.21 -1.81
C GLY A 206 -0.19 6.36 -1.11
N TYR A 207 -0.59 7.62 -1.31
CA TYR A 207 0.13 8.76 -0.77
C TYR A 207 -0.02 8.83 0.75
N ALA A 208 1.09 8.78 1.49
CA ALA A 208 1.12 8.74 2.95
C ALA A 208 0.28 7.57 3.55
N CYS A 209 0.25 6.43 2.84
CA CYS A 209 -0.38 5.19 3.28
C CYS A 209 0.67 4.08 3.40
N PRO A 210 1.22 3.82 4.60
CA PRO A 210 2.22 2.77 4.77
C PRO A 210 1.64 1.37 4.53
N ASP A 211 2.46 0.49 3.94
CA ASP A 211 2.09 -0.90 3.69
C ASP A 211 1.67 -1.61 4.99
N GLY A 212 0.52 -2.28 4.94
CA GLY A 212 -0.04 -2.99 6.09
C GLY A 212 -0.54 -2.10 7.23
N GLY A 213 -0.55 -0.78 7.06
CA GLY A 213 -0.98 0.21 8.06
C GLY A 213 -2.18 1.05 7.63
N GLN A 214 -2.65 1.90 8.55
CA GLN A 214 -3.64 2.93 8.22
C GLN A 214 -2.96 4.11 7.52
N CYS A 215 -3.70 4.75 6.61
CA CYS A 215 -3.24 5.99 6.00
C CYS A 215 -3.14 7.08 7.06
N ASP A 216 -2.25 8.05 6.85
CA ASP A 216 -2.31 9.29 7.61
C ASP A 216 -3.71 9.91 7.43
N PRO A 217 -4.45 10.17 8.52
CA PRO A 217 -5.82 10.71 8.44
C PRO A 217 -5.93 12.04 7.67
N ALA A 218 -4.85 12.82 7.57
CA ALA A 218 -4.84 14.06 6.79
C ALA A 218 -4.87 13.83 5.27
N PHE A 219 -4.48 12.63 4.82
CA PHE A 219 -4.38 12.25 3.41
C PHE A 219 -5.33 11.14 3.01
N ALA A 220 -6.02 10.50 3.95
CA ALA A 220 -7.03 9.49 3.70
C ALA A 220 -8.23 10.05 2.91
N GLY A 221 -8.64 9.32 1.87
CA GLY A 221 -9.80 9.63 1.04
C GLY A 221 -9.45 10.08 -0.38
N PHE A 222 -10.34 9.79 -1.33
CA PHE A 222 -10.08 9.90 -2.76
C PHE A 222 -9.53 11.27 -3.19
N PHE A 223 -10.15 12.35 -2.73
CA PHE A 223 -9.68 13.71 -3.01
C PHE A 223 -8.32 14.01 -2.38
N ALA A 224 -8.13 13.67 -1.11
CA ALA A 224 -6.90 13.97 -0.39
C ALA A 224 -5.70 13.18 -0.93
N GLN A 225 -5.92 11.93 -1.36
CA GLN A 225 -4.95 11.10 -2.07
C GLN A 225 -4.51 11.73 -3.39
N LEU A 226 -5.48 12.06 -4.27
CA LEU A 226 -5.19 12.67 -5.57
C LEU A 226 -4.49 14.03 -5.43
N TYR A 227 -5.00 14.92 -4.57
CA TYR A 227 -4.38 16.23 -4.34
C TYR A 227 -2.98 16.08 -3.73
N GLY A 228 -2.81 15.17 -2.75
CA GLY A 228 -1.54 14.89 -2.10
C GLY A 228 -0.48 14.38 -3.08
N ALA A 229 -0.82 13.39 -3.91
CA ALA A 229 0.06 12.86 -4.94
C ALA A 229 0.42 13.91 -6.00
N ALA A 230 -0.57 14.67 -6.51
CA ALA A 230 -0.33 15.72 -7.49
C ALA A 230 0.61 16.82 -6.95
N ALA A 231 0.36 17.27 -5.72
CA ALA A 231 1.24 18.22 -5.03
C ALA A 231 2.65 17.64 -4.83
N GLN A 232 2.76 16.34 -4.53
CA GLN A 232 4.05 15.68 -4.34
C GLN A 232 4.86 15.61 -5.64
N PHE A 233 4.24 15.32 -6.78
CA PHE A 233 4.93 15.38 -8.08
C PHE A 233 5.42 16.78 -8.43
N GLN A 234 4.70 17.83 -8.00
CA GLN A 234 5.18 19.20 -8.13
C GLN A 234 6.33 19.52 -7.17
N ARG A 235 6.37 18.94 -5.96
CA ARG A 235 7.54 19.08 -5.08
C ARG A 235 8.79 18.47 -5.70
N TYR A 236 8.68 17.25 -6.26
CA TYR A 236 9.81 16.62 -6.96
C TYR A 236 10.33 17.51 -8.09
N ARG A 237 9.42 18.17 -8.84
CA ARG A 237 9.78 19.09 -9.92
C ARG A 237 10.41 20.40 -9.46
N LEU A 238 9.86 21.00 -8.40
CA LEU A 238 10.25 22.34 -7.94
C LEU A 238 11.51 22.32 -7.07
N ASP A 239 11.78 21.21 -6.38
CA ASP A 239 12.96 21.02 -5.55
C ASP A 239 13.58 19.62 -5.75
N PRO A 240 14.10 19.31 -6.96
CA PRO A 240 14.62 17.98 -7.26
C PRO A 240 15.80 17.60 -6.35
N GLY A 241 16.61 18.57 -5.91
CA GLY A 241 17.74 18.32 -5.02
C GLY A 241 17.36 17.89 -3.60
N GLY A 242 16.08 18.01 -3.22
CA GLY A 242 15.56 17.54 -1.94
C GLY A 242 15.23 16.04 -1.89
N TYR A 243 15.37 15.32 -3.02
CA TYR A 243 14.94 13.93 -3.18
C TYR A 243 16.05 13.02 -3.69
N SER A 244 15.75 11.71 -3.78
CA SER A 244 16.76 10.69 -4.07
C SER A 244 17.05 10.58 -5.56
N PHE A 245 16.05 10.80 -6.41
CA PHE A 245 16.19 10.73 -7.86
C PHE A 245 16.22 12.12 -8.47
N VAL A 246 17.38 12.48 -9.04
CA VAL A 246 17.57 13.73 -9.77
C VAL A 246 17.77 13.41 -11.26
N ALA A 247 17.02 14.07 -12.12
CA ALA A 247 17.15 13.89 -13.58
C ALA A 247 18.59 14.11 -14.04
N GLY A 248 19.08 13.25 -14.93
CA GLY A 248 20.45 13.25 -15.45
C GLY A 248 21.51 12.68 -14.50
N THR A 249 21.14 12.29 -13.27
CA THR A 249 22.07 11.71 -12.29
C THR A 249 21.91 10.18 -12.25
N PRO A 250 22.98 9.39 -12.43
CA PRO A 250 22.94 7.95 -12.20
C PRO A 250 22.62 7.64 -10.75
N THR A 251 21.65 6.76 -10.50
CA THR A 251 21.22 6.37 -9.15
C THR A 251 21.04 4.86 -9.08
N THR A 252 21.65 4.23 -8.07
CA THR A 252 21.44 2.82 -7.76
C THR A 252 20.11 2.63 -7.05
N ILE A 253 19.30 1.70 -7.54
CA ILE A 253 17.93 1.46 -7.08
C ILE A 253 17.68 -0.05 -6.97
N ALA A 254 17.01 -0.46 -5.89
CA ALA A 254 16.70 -1.86 -5.64
C ALA A 254 15.62 -2.39 -6.61
N TYR A 255 15.65 -3.70 -6.88
CA TYR A 255 14.56 -4.35 -7.62
C TYR A 255 13.34 -4.66 -6.74
N SER A 256 13.57 -4.85 -5.45
CA SER A 256 12.58 -5.28 -4.45
C SER A 256 12.95 -4.75 -3.06
N PRO A 257 11.99 -4.64 -2.12
CA PRO A 257 12.31 -4.44 -0.70
C PRO A 257 13.23 -5.51 -0.13
N ASP A 258 13.22 -6.73 -0.70
CA ASP A 258 14.18 -7.77 -0.34
C ASP A 258 15.56 -7.46 -0.93
N ALA A 259 16.52 -7.14 -0.06
CA ALA A 259 17.90 -6.87 -0.45
C ALA A 259 18.58 -8.04 -1.17
N SER A 260 18.09 -9.28 -1.02
CA SER A 260 18.62 -10.45 -1.72
C SER A 260 18.40 -10.39 -3.23
N CYS A 261 17.40 -9.62 -3.67
CA CYS A 261 17.09 -9.42 -5.08
C CYS A 261 18.09 -8.51 -5.81
N GLY A 262 18.91 -7.76 -5.08
CA GLY A 262 19.91 -6.86 -5.65
C GLY A 262 19.33 -5.53 -6.16
N SER A 263 20.10 -4.88 -7.02
CA SER A 263 19.83 -3.54 -7.52
C SER A 263 20.35 -3.36 -8.95
N GLY A 264 19.86 -2.31 -9.60
CA GLY A 264 20.38 -1.81 -10.87
C GLY A 264 20.69 -0.31 -10.77
N GLU A 265 21.21 0.26 -11.85
CA GLU A 265 21.42 1.70 -11.97
C GLU A 265 20.49 2.27 -13.04
N VAL A 266 19.89 3.42 -12.75
CA VAL A 266 19.08 4.18 -13.70
C VAL A 266 19.53 5.63 -13.72
N THR A 267 19.54 6.23 -14.91
CA THR A 267 19.66 7.68 -15.07
C THR A 267 18.33 8.17 -15.65
N ALA A 268 17.51 8.82 -14.83
CA ALA A 268 16.25 9.39 -15.29
C ALA A 268 16.52 10.52 -16.29
N ALA A 269 15.96 10.43 -17.49
CA ALA A 269 16.22 11.35 -18.60
C ALA A 269 15.57 12.73 -18.40
N ASN A 270 14.51 12.80 -17.58
CA ASN A 270 13.72 14.01 -17.35
C ASN A 270 13.12 14.00 -15.94
N GLN A 271 12.46 15.11 -15.59
CA GLN A 271 11.98 15.35 -14.23
C GLN A 271 10.77 14.48 -13.86
N ALA A 272 9.89 14.19 -14.81
CA ALA A 272 8.73 13.32 -14.61
C ALA A 272 9.16 11.89 -14.32
N THR A 273 10.14 11.36 -15.06
CA THR A 273 10.70 10.04 -14.82
C THR A 273 11.41 9.98 -13.46
N ALA A 274 12.16 11.01 -13.08
CA ALA A 274 12.78 11.10 -11.75
C ALA A 274 11.71 11.10 -10.64
N GLY A 275 10.66 11.91 -10.78
CA GLY A 275 9.56 11.97 -9.82
C GLY A 275 8.77 10.65 -9.68
N LEU A 276 8.66 9.85 -10.74
CA LEU A 276 8.08 8.51 -10.66
C LEU A 276 8.94 7.54 -9.84
N TYR A 277 10.27 7.65 -9.92
CA TYR A 277 11.16 6.89 -9.06
C TYR A 277 11.15 7.38 -7.61
N ASP A 278 11.06 8.69 -7.37
CA ASP A 278 10.88 9.20 -6.00
C ASP A 278 9.53 8.77 -5.39
N TYR A 279 8.48 8.61 -6.21
CA TYR A 279 7.17 8.13 -5.76
C TYR A 279 7.14 6.61 -5.55
N THR A 280 7.85 5.85 -6.37
CA THR A 280 7.88 4.37 -6.31
C THR A 280 9.31 3.87 -6.56
N PRO A 281 10.14 3.77 -5.50
CA PRO A 281 11.59 3.63 -5.61
C PRO A 281 12.04 2.19 -5.87
N TYR A 282 11.49 1.56 -6.91
CA TYR A 282 11.93 0.25 -7.39
C TYR A 282 12.09 0.22 -8.90
N LEU A 283 13.16 -0.45 -9.34
CA LEU A 283 13.38 -0.79 -10.74
C LEU A 283 12.78 -2.16 -11.01
N ALA A 284 12.10 -2.34 -12.13
CA ALA A 284 11.71 -3.67 -12.55
C ALA A 284 12.94 -4.46 -12.99
N ASN A 285 13.10 -5.68 -12.49
CA ASN A 285 14.14 -6.61 -12.95
C ASN A 285 13.77 -7.23 -14.30
N ASP A 286 14.72 -7.90 -14.94
CA ASP A 286 14.56 -8.47 -16.28
C ASP A 286 13.39 -9.47 -16.39
N ALA A 287 13.04 -10.15 -15.29
CA ALA A 287 11.94 -11.11 -15.25
C ALA A 287 10.57 -10.46 -15.52
N ALA A 288 10.41 -9.15 -15.30
CA ALA A 288 9.15 -8.42 -15.52
C ALA A 288 8.61 -8.61 -16.94
N ALA A 289 9.48 -8.69 -17.95
CA ALA A 289 9.11 -8.89 -19.35
C ALA A 289 8.52 -10.29 -19.63
N SER A 290 8.77 -11.25 -18.75
CA SER A 290 8.33 -12.66 -18.86
C SER A 290 7.31 -13.07 -17.79
N GLY A 291 6.61 -12.11 -17.18
CA GLY A 291 5.58 -12.37 -16.17
C GLY A 291 6.07 -12.28 -14.72
N GLY A 292 7.31 -11.87 -14.50
CA GLY A 292 7.90 -11.61 -13.20
C GLY A 292 8.37 -12.86 -12.45
N ASP A 293 8.99 -12.60 -11.30
CA ASP A 293 9.49 -13.53 -10.30
C ASP A 293 9.36 -12.90 -8.89
N ASP A 294 9.87 -13.58 -7.86
CA ASP A 294 9.82 -13.11 -6.47
C ASP A 294 10.56 -11.77 -6.23
N CYS A 295 11.40 -11.35 -7.17
CA CYS A 295 12.16 -10.11 -7.12
C CYS A 295 11.56 -8.99 -7.96
N THR A 296 10.43 -9.23 -8.61
CA THR A 296 9.78 -8.26 -9.49
C THR A 296 8.90 -7.30 -8.71
N THR A 297 9.30 -6.02 -8.67
CA THR A 297 8.40 -4.93 -8.27
C THR A 297 7.79 -4.25 -9.50
N TRP A 298 6.46 -4.28 -9.57
CA TRP A 298 5.74 -3.83 -10.76
C TRP A 298 5.57 -2.32 -10.91
N GLY A 299 5.85 -1.52 -9.88
CA GLY A 299 5.49 -0.10 -9.77
C GLY A 299 5.58 0.71 -11.08
N ASN A 300 6.77 1.19 -11.42
CA ASN A 300 6.98 2.03 -12.60
C ASN A 300 6.79 1.29 -13.93
N TRP A 301 6.93 -0.03 -13.94
CA TRP A 301 6.61 -0.90 -15.08
C TRP A 301 5.10 -0.83 -15.42
N ASN A 302 4.24 -1.05 -14.43
CA ASN A 302 2.80 -0.96 -14.55
C ASN A 302 2.34 0.46 -14.89
N PHE A 303 2.98 1.50 -14.32
CA PHE A 303 2.65 2.88 -14.68
C PHE A 303 2.79 3.09 -16.19
N TYR A 304 3.95 2.73 -16.77
CA TYR A 304 4.19 2.87 -18.20
C TYR A 304 3.16 2.09 -19.01
N GLY A 305 3.01 0.80 -18.69
CA GLY A 305 2.19 -0.09 -19.49
C GLY A 305 0.71 0.27 -19.45
N TYR A 306 0.19 0.69 -18.29
CA TYR A 306 -1.19 1.19 -18.18
C TYR A 306 -1.37 2.51 -18.93
N TYR A 307 -0.44 3.46 -18.80
CA TYR A 307 -0.52 4.70 -19.56
C TYR A 307 -0.61 4.40 -21.06
N ARG A 308 0.27 3.52 -21.56
CA ARG A 308 0.32 3.16 -22.97
C ARG A 308 -0.94 2.45 -23.44
N THR A 309 -1.44 1.48 -22.67
CA THR A 309 -2.69 0.77 -22.99
C THR A 309 -3.88 1.72 -23.05
N PHE A 310 -3.96 2.72 -22.18
CA PHE A 310 -5.10 3.62 -22.11
C PHE A 310 -5.04 4.80 -23.08
N PHE A 311 -3.85 5.36 -23.31
CA PHE A 311 -3.70 6.68 -23.92
C PHE A 311 -2.66 6.72 -25.06
N GLY A 312 -2.02 5.59 -25.38
CA GLY A 312 -0.92 5.54 -26.35
C GLY A 312 0.41 5.97 -25.75
N SER A 313 1.42 6.16 -26.60
CA SER A 313 2.79 6.38 -26.11
C SER A 313 2.90 7.61 -25.21
N PRO A 314 3.50 7.49 -24.01
CA PRO A 314 3.82 8.64 -23.15
C PRO A 314 5.07 9.41 -23.60
N LEU A 315 5.63 9.08 -24.77
CA LEU A 315 6.87 9.63 -25.31
C LEU A 315 6.58 10.42 -26.58
N ILE A 316 7.03 11.67 -26.63
CA ILE A 316 6.98 12.51 -27.81
C ILE A 316 8.05 12.00 -28.78
N THR A 317 7.61 11.65 -29.98
CA THR A 317 8.51 11.35 -31.10
C THR A 317 9.01 12.68 -31.67
N GLY A 318 10.33 12.85 -31.71
CA GLY A 318 10.98 14.00 -32.34
C GLY A 318 11.03 13.89 -33.86
#